data_AF-A0A1F4JFT3-F1
#
_entry.id   AF-A0A1F4JFT3-F1
#
_cell.length_a   1.000
_cell.length_b   1.000
_cell.length_c   1.000
_cell.angle_alpha   90.00
_cell.angle_beta   90.00
_cell.angle_gamma   90.00
#
_symmetry.space_group_name_H-M   'P 1'
#
loop_
_entity.id
_entity.type
_entity.pdbx_description
1 polymer ?
#
loop_
_entity_poly.entity_id
_entity_poly.type
_entity_poly.pdbx_seq_one_letter_code
_entity_poly.pdbx_strand_id
1 'polypeptide(L)' 'MLDPQFHEELRALRDLERAVRAYGVSAQLISREQRLSMLAMALKAVVAARKSSIRKSKLPTMYE' A
#
# COMPACT_ATOMS: atom_id res chain seq x y z
N MET A 1 15.08 -12.59 11.95
CA MET A 1 13.70 -12.06 12.12
C MET A 1 13.49 -11.04 11.02
N LEU A 2 12.45 -11.17 10.18
CA LEU A 2 12.17 -10.17 9.14
C LEU A 2 11.82 -8.85 9.83
N ASP A 3 12.47 -7.77 9.40
CA ASP A 3 12.33 -6.43 9.94
C ASP A 3 10.84 -6.02 9.96
N PRO A 4 10.30 -5.46 11.06
CA PRO A 4 8.92 -4.95 11.13
C PRO A 4 8.54 -4.02 9.96
N GLN A 5 9.53 -3.36 9.36
CA GLN A 5 9.40 -2.54 8.18
C GLN A 5 8.99 -3.33 6.92
N PHE A 6 9.53 -4.54 6.73
CA PHE A 6 9.12 -5.43 5.64
C PHE A 6 7.67 -5.89 5.79
N HIS A 7 7.17 -6.00 7.02
CA HIS A 7 5.78 -6.39 7.28
C HIS A 7 4.76 -5.30 6.90
N GLU A 8 5.05 -4.01 7.15
CA GLU A 8 4.17 -2.91 6.75
C GLU A 8 4.09 -2.77 5.22
N GLU A 9 5.23 -2.89 4.54
CA GLU A 9 5.30 -2.78 3.07
C GLU A 9 4.60 -3.96 2.39
N LEU A 10 4.81 -5.19 2.87
CA LEU A 10 4.12 -6.38 2.39
C LEU A 10 2.60 -6.32 2.62
N ARG A 11 2.16 -5.74 3.74
CA ARG A 11 0.72 -5.55 4.02
C ARG A 11 0.10 -4.58 3.02
N ALA A 12 0.74 -3.45 2.78
CA ALA A 12 0.27 -2.46 1.82
C ALA A 12 0.23 -3.02 0.38
N LEU A 13 1.22 -3.82 -0.02
CA LEU A 13 1.24 -4.49 -1.33
C LEU A 13 0.10 -5.51 -1.48
N ARG A 14 -0.21 -6.28 -0.42
CA ARG A 14 -1.34 -7.21 -0.42
C ARG A 14 -2.68 -6.50 -0.52
N ASP A 15 -2.83 -5.35 0.14
CA ASP A 15 -4.05 -4.56 0.06
C ASP A 15 -4.24 -3.95 -1.34
N LEU A 16 -3.14 -3.54 -2.00
CA LEU A 16 -3.16 -3.13 -3.41
C LEU A 16 -3.56 -4.28 -4.34
N GLU A 17 -2.98 -5.47 -4.15
CA GLU A 17 -3.32 -6.66 -4.94
C GLU A 17 -4.81 -7.01 -4.82
N ARG A 18 -5.36 -6.96 -3.59
CA ARG A 18 -6.79 -7.16 -3.33
C ARG A 18 -7.64 -6.11 -4.03
N ALA A 19 -7.25 -4.83 -3.98
CA ALA A 19 -7.97 -3.76 -4.65
C ALA A 19 -7.97 -3.93 -6.18
N VAL A 20 -6.86 -4.37 -6.78
CA VAL A 20 -6.76 -4.64 -8.23
C VAL A 20 -7.59 -5.85 -8.64
N ARG A 21 -7.57 -6.95 -7.86
CA ARG A 21 -8.46 -8.10 -8.11
C ARG A 21 -9.92 -7.71 -7.99
N ALA A 22 -10.29 -6.97 -6.94
CA ALA A 22 -11.64 -6.47 -6.74
C ALA A 22 -12.06 -5.58 -7.91
N TYR A 23 -11.18 -4.71 -8.42
CA TYR A 23 -11.44 -3.86 -9.59
C TYR A 23 -11.80 -4.67 -10.85
N GLY A 24 -11.14 -5.82 -11.07
CA GLY A 24 -11.43 -6.72 -12.20
C GLY A 24 -12.79 -7.41 -12.07
N VAL A 25 -13.12 -7.91 -10.87
CA VAL A 25 -14.40 -8.61 -10.61
C VAL A 25 -15.58 -7.65 -10.54
N SER A 26 -15.37 -6.46 -9.96
CA SER A 26 -16.41 -5.45 -9.78
C SER A 26 -16.56 -4.51 -10.98
N ALA A 27 -15.79 -4.74 -12.05
CA ALA A 27 -15.78 -3.92 -13.25
C ALA A 27 -17.17 -3.72 -13.89
N GLN A 28 -18.05 -4.71 -13.73
CA GLN A 28 -19.42 -4.70 -14.24
C GLN A 28 -20.47 -4.31 -13.18
N LEU A 29 -20.08 -4.27 -11.89
CA LEU A 29 -20.99 -4.03 -10.75
C LEU A 29 -20.93 -2.59 -10.22
N ILE A 30 -19.81 -1.89 -10.43
CA ILE A 30 -19.62 -0.52 -9.92
C ILE A 30 -19.12 0.44 -11.00
N SER A 31 -19.49 1.71 -10.85
CA SER A 31 -19.17 2.75 -11.82
C SER A 31 -17.66 2.92 -11.97
N ARG A 32 -17.22 3.37 -13.16
CA ARG A 32 -15.79 3.60 -13.43
C ARG A 32 -15.16 4.57 -12.42
N GLU A 33 -15.91 5.57 -11.97
CA GLU A 33 -15.43 6.57 -11.02
C GLU A 33 -15.19 5.98 -9.62
N GLN A 34 -16.13 5.17 -9.11
CA GLN A 34 -15.97 4.48 -7.83
C GLN A 34 -14.78 3.53 -7.85
N ARG A 35 -14.61 2.81 -8.95
CA ARG A 35 -13.47 1.91 -9.17
C ARG A 35 -12.13 2.63 -9.17
N LEU A 36 -12.05 3.79 -9.83
CA LEU A 36 -10.84 4.63 -9.82
C LEU A 36 -10.55 5.18 -8.42
N SER A 37 -11.58 5.57 -7.66
CA SER A 37 -11.42 6.04 -6.28
C SER A 37 -10.84 4.97 -5.36
N MET A 38 -11.34 3.74 -5.46
CA MET A 38 -10.80 2.59 -4.70
C MET A 38 -9.32 2.34 -5.01
N LEU A 39 -8.97 2.35 -6.31
CA LEU A 39 -7.59 2.11 -6.76
C LEU A 39 -6.65 3.26 -6.32
N ALA A 40 -7.13 4.50 -6.39
CA ALA A 40 -6.39 5.67 -5.90
C ALA A 40 -6.14 5.63 -4.39
N MET A 41 -7.10 5.17 -3.58
CA MET A 41 -6.92 4.98 -2.14
C MET A 41 -5.87 3.92 -1.83
N ALA A 42 -5.93 2.76 -2.51
CA ALA A 42 -4.97 1.69 -2.33
C ALA A 42 -3.54 2.12 -2.72
N LEU A 43 -3.38 2.84 -3.84
CA LEU A 43 -2.10 3.41 -4.26
C LEU A 43 -1.55 4.43 -3.26
N LYS A 44 -2.40 5.31 -2.72
CA LYS A 44 -1.99 6.27 -1.67
C LYS A 44 -1.46 5.56 -0.42
N ALA A 45 -2.12 4.48 0.01
CA ALA A 45 -1.67 3.71 1.17
C ALA A 45 -0.28 3.09 0.94
N VAL A 46 -0.03 2.52 -0.24
CA VAL A 46 1.29 1.98 -0.61
C VAL A 46 2.37 3.06 -0.64
N VAL A 47 2.08 4.22 -1.25
CA VAL A 47 3.04 5.34 -1.30
C VAL A 47 3.33 5.87 0.11
N ALA A 48 2.34 5.93 0.99
CA ALA A 48 2.52 6.34 2.38
C ALA A 48 3.40 5.35 3.16
N ALA A 49 3.15 4.05 3.02
CA ALA A 49 3.96 2.99 3.63
C ALA A 49 5.42 3.07 3.15
N ARG A 50 5.64 3.24 1.83
CA ARG A 50 6.99 3.37 1.26
C ARG A 50 7.70 4.65 1.71
N LYS A 51 6.98 5.78 1.82
CA LYS A 51 7.54 7.03 2.37
C LYS A 51 7.92 6.89 3.85
N SER A 52 7.12 6.17 4.64
CA SER A 52 7.42 5.85 6.04
C SER A 52 8.66 4.99 6.14
N SER A 53 8.73 3.93 5.31
CA SER A 53 9.91 3.05 5.16
C SER A 53 11.18 3.85 4.85
N ILE A 54 11.17 4.69 3.81
CA ILE A 54 12.32 5.54 3.43
C ILE A 54 12.71 6.53 4.54
N ARG A 55 11.74 7.07 5.28
CA ARG A 55 12.00 8.00 6.38
C ARG A 55 12.66 7.29 7.55
N LYS A 56 12.16 6.11 7.91
CA LYS A 56 12.71 5.26 8.98
C LYS A 56 14.11 4.74 8.64
N SER A 57 14.37 4.39 7.37
CA SER A 57 15.71 3.97 6.92
C SER A 57 16.73 5.11 6.84
N LYS A 58 16.28 6.37 6.87
CA LYS A 58 17.13 7.57 6.86
C LYS A 58 17.35 8.16 8.26
N LEU A 59 16.67 7.66 9.29
CA LEU A 59 17.04 7.97 10.66
C LEU A 59 18.37 7.25 10.93
N PRO A 60 19.49 7.97 11.14
CA PRO A 60 20.71 7.32 11.59
C PRO A 60 20.36 6.67 12.92
N THR A 61 20.74 5.40 13.07
CA THR A 61 20.61 4.64 14.30
C THR A 61 21.44 5.34 15.39
N MET A 62 20.85 6.34 16.06
CA MET A 62 21.46 6.97 17.24
C MET A 62 21.15 6.10 18.44
N TYR A 63 21.90 5.02 18.55
CA TYR A 63 22.15 4.29 19.80
C TYR A 63 23.58 3.74 19.72
N GLU A 64 24.54 4.56 20.16
CA GLU A 64 25.78 4.14 20.83
C GLU A 64 25.74 4.71 22.25
#